data_AF-A0A8I0T0X9-F1
#
_entry.id   AF-A0A8I0T0X9-F1
#
_cell.length_a   1.000
_cell.length_b   1.000
_cell.length_c   1.000
_cell.angle_alpha   90.00
_cell.angle_beta   90.00
_cell.angle_gamma   90.00
#
_symmetry.space_group_name_H-M   'P 1'
#
loop_
_entity.id
_entity.type
_entity.pdbx_description
1 polymer ?
#
loop_
_entity_poly.entity_id
_entity_poly.type
_entity_poly.pdbx_seq_one_letter_code
_entity_poly.pdbx_strand_id
1 'polypeptide(L)' 'MKKRVLELLIDLHKNGCRRVRDEEELQILQGFELSGMIKFGINFSDGKNEVDLTPFGRRYVESLNP' A
#
# COMPACT_ATOMS: atom_id res chain seq x y z
N MET A 1 -4.20 -8.41 -14.53
CA MET A 1 -3.44 -8.48 -13.27
C MET A 1 -2.45 -7.33 -13.05
N LYS A 2 -1.58 -6.96 -14.00
CA LYS A 2 -0.55 -5.90 -13.78
C LYS A 2 -1.08 -4.48 -13.52
N LYS A 3 -2.33 -4.16 -13.87
CA LYS A 3 -2.88 -2.79 -13.80
C LYS A 3 -3.33 -2.36 -12.38
N ARG A 4 -4.10 -3.20 -11.66
CA ARG A 4 -4.63 -2.90 -10.30
C ARG A 4 -3.54 -2.67 -9.25
N VAL A 5 -2.39 -3.31 -9.42
CA VAL A 5 -1.29 -3.30 -8.46
C VAL A 5 -0.57 -1.94 -8.43
N LEU A 6 -0.20 -1.43 -9.62
CA LEU A 6 0.47 -0.14 -9.73
C LEU A 6 -0.46 1.00 -9.32
N GLU A 7 -1.73 0.89 -9.69
CA GLU A 7 -2.80 1.82 -9.29
C GLU A 7 -2.90 1.94 -7.76
N LEU A 8 -2.71 0.82 -7.04
CA LEU A 8 -2.78 0.79 -5.59
C LEU A 8 -1.59 1.48 -4.91
N LEU A 9 -0.38 1.30 -5.44
CA LEU A 9 0.80 2.00 -4.94
C LEU A 9 0.75 3.50 -5.24
N ILE A 10 0.23 3.89 -6.41
CA ILE A 10 0.01 5.29 -6.77
C ILE A 10 -1.05 5.93 -5.87
N ASP A 11 -2.14 5.21 -5.58
CA ASP A 11 -3.17 5.66 -4.66
C ASP A 11 -2.61 5.91 -3.25
N LEU A 12 -1.83 4.95 -2.72
CA LEU A 12 -1.14 5.11 -1.44
C LEU A 12 -0.13 6.28 -1.46
N HIS A 13 0.55 6.50 -2.59
CA HIS A 13 1.47 7.63 -2.71
C HIS A 13 0.75 8.99 -2.63
N LYS A 14 -0.42 9.11 -3.29
CA LYS A 14 -1.22 10.33 -3.35
C LYS A 14 -2.00 10.60 -2.06
N ASN A 15 -2.60 9.57 -1.49
CA ASN A 15 -3.52 9.68 -0.36
C ASN A 15 -2.87 9.33 0.99
N GLY A 16 -1.68 8.74 0.98
CA GLY A 16 -0.99 8.28 2.18
C GLY A 16 -1.64 7.02 2.77
N CYS A 17 -1.62 6.94 4.10
CA CYS A 17 -2.19 5.83 4.85
C CYS A 17 -3.69 5.67 4.59
N ARG A 18 -4.13 4.44 4.30
CA ARG A 18 -5.56 4.13 4.18
C ARG A 18 -5.92 2.73 4.66
N ARG A 19 -7.22 2.50 4.81
CA ARG A 19 -7.78 1.20 5.19
C ARG A 19 -7.70 0.18 4.07
N VAL A 20 -7.40 -1.06 4.44
CA VAL A 20 -7.54 -2.23 3.55
C VAL A 20 -9.03 -2.55 3.41
N ARG A 21 -9.53 -2.68 2.18
CA ARG A 21 -10.97 -2.79 1.91
C ARG A 21 -11.50 -4.21 2.02
N ASP A 22 -10.75 -5.18 1.52
CA ASP A 22 -11.16 -6.58 1.40
C ASP A 22 -9.96 -7.53 1.40
N GLU A 23 -10.23 -8.83 1.45
CA GLU A 23 -9.21 -9.88 1.48
C GLU A 23 -8.42 -9.98 0.16
N GLU A 24 -9.03 -9.66 -0.99
CA GLU A 24 -8.33 -9.66 -2.29
C GLU A 24 -7.22 -8.60 -2.26
N GLU A 25 -7.54 -7.40 -1.77
CA GLU A 25 -6.59 -6.33 -1.59
C GLU A 25 -5.49 -6.70 -0.58
N LEU A 26 -5.86 -7.35 0.53
CA LEU A 26 -4.92 -7.80 1.54
C LEU A 26 -3.88 -8.77 0.95
N GLN A 27 -4.31 -9.75 0.15
CA GLN A 27 -3.41 -10.72 -0.50
C GLN A 27 -2.43 -10.03 -1.46
N ILE A 28 -2.89 -9.03 -2.21
CA ILE A 28 -2.01 -8.24 -3.08
C ILE A 28 -0.98 -7.47 -2.25
N LEU A 29 -1.43 -6.81 -1.19
CA LEU A 29 -0.60 -5.98 -0.31
C LEU A 29 0.45 -6.81 0.45
N GLN A 30 0.15 -8.04 0.88
CA GLN A 30 1.12 -8.92 1.55
C GLN A 30 2.38 -9.16 0.70
N GLY A 31 2.25 -9.26 -0.62
CA GLY A 31 3.41 -9.33 -1.51
C GLY A 31 4.30 -8.08 -1.46
N PHE A 32 3.70 -6.90 -1.28
CA PHE A 32 4.44 -5.65 -1.16
C PHE A 32 5.08 -5.44 0.20
N GLU A 33 4.45 -5.94 1.27
CA GLU A 33 5.03 -5.90 2.60
C GLU A 33 6.33 -6.70 2.63
N LEU A 34 6.33 -7.90 2.04
CA LEU A 34 7.53 -8.74 1.93
C LEU A 34 8.64 -8.07 1.11
N SER A 35 8.29 -7.21 0.14
CA SER A 35 9.26 -6.43 -0.62
C SER A 35 9.76 -5.16 0.10
N GLY A 36 9.19 -4.83 1.27
CA GLY A 36 9.50 -3.63 2.02
C GLY A 36 8.94 -2.33 1.41
N MET A 37 8.05 -2.42 0.41
CA MET A 37 7.45 -1.24 -0.24
C MET A 37 6.34 -0.61 0.59
N ILE A 38 5.58 -1.43 1.32
CA ILE A 38 4.52 -0.98 2.22
C ILE A 38 4.79 -1.44 3.64
N LYS A 39 4.02 -0.89 4.58
CA LYS A 39 3.88 -1.39 5.95
C LYS A 39 2.40 -1.49 6.29
N PHE A 40 2.00 -2.54 7.00
CA PHE A 40 0.69 -2.59 7.63
C PHE A 40 0.72 -1.95 9.02
N GLY A 41 -0.43 -1.45 9.43
CA GLY A 41 -0.74 -1.05 10.78
C GLY A 41 -2.16 -1.46 11.15
N ILE A 42 -2.50 -1.30 12.43
CA ILE A 42 -3.87 -1.46 12.91
C ILE A 42 -4.35 -0.08 13.35
N ASN A 43 -5.49 0.35 12.85
CA ASN A 43 -6.14 1.56 13.34
C ASN A 43 -6.68 1.30 14.76
N PHE A 44 -6.18 2.03 15.75
CA PHE A 44 -6.59 1.83 17.15
C PHE A 44 -8.05 2.22 17.44
N SER A 45 -8.69 3.01 16.58
CA SER A 45 -10.07 3.47 16.79
C SER A 45 -11.11 2.40 16.45
N ASP A 46 -10.84 1.54 15.46
CA ASP A 46 -11.80 0.54 14.98
C ASP A 46 -11.20 -0.86 14.75
N GLY A 47 -9.92 -1.05 15.06
CA GLY A 47 -9.22 -2.34 14.95
C GLY A 47 -9.01 -2.81 13.51
N LYS A 48 -9.23 -1.95 12.50
CA LYS A 48 -9.11 -2.34 11.09
C LYS A 48 -7.67 -2.19 10.59
N ASN A 49 -7.32 -3.02 9.61
CA ASN A 49 -6.02 -2.96 8.95
C ASN A 49 -5.89 -1.68 8.13
N GLU A 50 -4.77 -1.00 8.31
CA GLU A 50 -4.33 0.12 7.50
C GLU A 50 -2.99 -0.19 6.83
N VAL A 51 -2.74 0.50 5.74
CA VAL A 51 -1.54 0.32 4.93
C VAL A 51 -1.02 1.68 4.50
N ASP A 52 0.30 1.82 4.50
CA ASP A 52 1.00 3.01 4.02
C ASP A 52 2.29 2.60 3.29
N LEU A 53 2.82 3.50 2.46
CA LEU A 53 4.13 3.30 1.85
C LEU A 53 5.24 3.45 2.88
N THR A 54 6.27 2.63 2.75
CA THR A 54 7.55 2.91 3.42
C THR A 54 8.30 4.03 2.67
N PRO A 55 9.36 4.61 3.27
CA PRO A 55 10.25 5.53 2.54
C PRO A 55 10.88 4.91 1.29
N PHE A 56 11.01 3.58 1.24
CA PHE A 56 11.48 2.87 0.05
C PHE A 56 10.39 2.81 -1.01
N GLY A 57 9.16 2.39 -0.64
CA GLY A 57 8.03 2.34 -1.56
C GLY A 57 7.67 3.70 -2.15
N ARG A 58 7.74 4.78 -1.35
CA ARG A 58 7.50 6.14 -1.81
C ARG A 58 8.47 6.55 -2.93
N ARG A 59 9.77 6.33 -2.72
CA ARG A 59 10.81 6.62 -3.74
C ARG A 59 10.66 5.78 -5.00
N TYR A 60 10.27 4.51 -4.83
CA TYR A 60 10.00 3.64 -5.98
C TYR A 60 8.84 4.18 -6.84
N VAL A 61 7.72 4.56 -6.22
CA VAL A 61 6.57 5.12 -6.96
C VAL A 61 6.91 6.45 -7.64
N GLU A 62 7.69 7.32 -6.98
CA GLU A 62 8.19 8.58 -7.58
C GLU A 62 9.03 8.31 -8.84
N SER A 63 9.88 7.28 -8.85
CA SER A 63 10.71 6.94 -10.01
C SER A 63 9.92 6.47 -11.23
N LEU A 64 8.68 6.01 -11.03
CA LEU A 64 7.80 5.51 -12.09
C LEU A 64 6.93 6.60 -12.73
N ASN A 65 6.87 7.80 -12.12
CA ASN A 65 5.97 8.87 -12.54
C ASN A 65 6.70 10.24 -12.51
N PRO A 66 7.74 10.43 -13.35
CA PRO A 66 8.53 11.66 -13.41
C PRO A 66 7.76 12.87 -13.97
#